data_AF-A0A833QQX0-F1
#
_entry.id   AF-A0A833QQX0-F1
#
_cell.length_a   1.000
_cell.length_b   1.000
_cell.length_c   1.000
_cell.angle_alpha   90.00
_cell.angle_beta   90.00
_cell.angle_gamma   90.00
#
_symmetry.space_group_name_H-M   'P 1'
#
loop_
_entity.id
_entity.type
_entity.pdbx_description
1 polymer ?
#
loop_
_entity_poly.entity_id
_entity_poly.type
_entity_poly.pdbx_seq_one_letter_code
_entity_poly.pdbx_strand_id
1 'polypeptide(L)'
;MGEPFTPEFFQALESVKMKHLDMLEKMLQRKNKLDKKLKSIKSWRKISSLIFVAAFVAVVLCSIIAASVSAPPLLTALATAAVAVPVGSVGKWIDSLFKGYQNATKGEIGVISTMQVGTFMAISDLDSIKALTENLEIQIRSMLDYTDFVLRDNEAVRLGMEEIKRKMGAFTNSVEQLGEQNDQYRRDIRMARTVVLRKIINYPS
;
A
#
# COMPACT_ATOMS: atom_id res chain seq x y z
N MET A 1 34.37 -17.97 22.94
CA MET A 1 32.91 -17.70 22.90
C MET A 1 32.65 -16.86 21.66
N GLY A 2 31.59 -17.13 20.90
CA GLY A 2 31.25 -16.35 19.70
C GLY A 2 30.57 -15.02 20.08
N GLU A 3 30.72 -14.00 19.23
CA GLU A 3 29.93 -12.78 19.35
C GLU A 3 28.43 -13.10 19.15
N PRO A 4 27.55 -12.71 20.08
CA PRO A 4 26.14 -13.10 20.07
C PRO A 4 25.35 -12.43 18.93
N PHE A 5 25.74 -11.21 18.54
CA PHE A 5 25.23 -10.52 17.36
C PHE A 5 26.40 -10.15 16.47
N THR A 6 26.53 -10.86 15.36
CA THR A 6 27.65 -10.65 14.46
C THR A 6 27.33 -9.53 13.47
N PRO A 7 28.35 -8.91 12.84
CA PRO A 7 28.12 -7.93 11.77
C PRO A 7 27.20 -8.45 10.65
N GLU A 8 27.25 -9.75 10.35
CA GLU A 8 26.41 -10.38 9.33
C GLU A 8 24.92 -10.37 9.71
N PHE A 9 24.59 -10.46 11.01
CA PHE A 9 23.20 -10.34 11.48
C PHE A 9 22.65 -8.94 11.17
N PHE A 10 23.37 -7.89 11.53
CA PHE A 10 22.95 -6.51 11.27
C PHE A 10 22.90 -6.21 9.77
N GLN A 11 23.84 -6.75 9.00
CA GLN A 11 23.83 -6.65 7.55
C GLN A 11 22.57 -7.31 6.95
N ALA A 12 22.19 -8.48 7.44
CA ALA A 12 20.98 -9.16 7.00
C ALA A 12 19.72 -8.37 7.37
N LEU A 13 19.64 -7.85 8.59
CA LEU A 13 18.50 -7.04 9.06
C LEU A 13 18.36 -5.76 8.21
N GLU A 14 19.45 -5.05 7.97
CA GLU A 14 19.49 -3.85 7.12
C GLU A 14 19.13 -4.19 5.66
N SER A 15 19.61 -5.32 5.14
CA SER A 15 19.24 -5.79 3.79
C SER A 15 17.73 -6.02 3.65
N VAL A 16 17.11 -6.64 4.65
CA VAL A 16 15.65 -6.86 4.68
C VAL A 16 14.91 -5.52 4.75
N LYS A 17 15.35 -4.60 5.62
CA LYS A 17 14.79 -3.24 5.70
C LYS A 17 14.87 -2.50 4.37
N MET A 18 16.03 -2.53 3.70
CA MET A 18 16.23 -1.90 2.39
C MET A 18 15.31 -2.48 1.31
N LYS A 19 15.06 -3.79 1.32
CA LYS A 19 14.08 -4.42 0.43
C LYS A 19 12.66 -3.90 0.69
N HIS A 20 12.27 -3.73 1.95
CA HIS A 20 10.97 -3.15 2.27
C HIS A 20 10.86 -1.68 1.86
N LEU A 21 11.92 -0.89 2.01
CA LEU A 21 11.96 0.52 1.56
C LEU A 21 11.83 0.65 0.03
N ASP A 22 12.60 -0.13 -0.74
CA ASP A 22 12.49 -0.17 -2.20
C ASP A 22 11.08 -0.59 -2.65
N MET A 23 10.50 -1.58 -1.98
CA MET A 23 9.13 -2.00 -2.25
C MET A 23 8.12 -0.88 -1.95
N LEU A 24 8.27 -0.16 -0.83
CA LEU A 24 7.40 0.95 -0.45
C LEU A 24 7.48 2.08 -1.48
N GLU A 25 8.68 2.41 -1.96
CA GLU A 25 8.88 3.42 -3.00
C GLU A 25 8.16 3.02 -4.30
N LYS A 26 8.33 1.78 -4.76
CA LYS A 26 7.65 1.25 -5.95
C LYS A 26 6.12 1.32 -5.82
N MET A 27 5.59 1.04 -4.62
CA MET A 27 4.16 1.18 -4.35
C MET A 27 3.69 2.64 -4.41
N LEU A 28 4.45 3.57 -3.83
CA LEU A 28 4.15 5.02 -3.90
C LEU A 28 4.14 5.51 -5.35
N GLN A 29 5.14 5.14 -6.14
CA GLN A 29 5.22 5.50 -7.56
C GLN A 29 4.03 4.93 -8.35
N ARG A 30 3.67 3.66 -8.14
CA ARG A 30 2.51 3.03 -8.79
C ARG A 30 1.20 3.70 -8.37
N LYS A 31 0.99 3.97 -7.08
CA LYS A 31 -0.18 4.69 -6.58
C LYS A 31 -0.33 6.04 -7.27
N ASN A 32 0.75 6.83 -7.33
CA ASN A 32 0.75 8.13 -8.01
C ASN A 32 0.37 8.03 -9.50
N LYS A 33 0.87 6.99 -10.20
CA LYS A 33 0.50 6.73 -11.60
C LYS A 33 -0.98 6.40 -11.73
N LEU A 34 -1.53 5.59 -10.83
CA LEU A 34 -2.96 5.26 -10.83
C LEU A 34 -3.84 6.44 -10.47
N ASP A 35 -3.44 7.28 -9.52
CA ASP A 35 -4.16 8.50 -9.17
C ASP A 35 -4.22 9.48 -10.36
N LYS A 36 -3.13 9.61 -11.12
CA LYS A 36 -3.11 10.37 -12.39
C LYS A 36 -4.05 9.75 -13.43
N LYS A 37 -4.03 8.43 -13.62
CA LYS A 37 -4.97 7.72 -14.51
C LYS A 37 -6.41 7.94 -14.10
N LEU A 38 -6.73 7.85 -12.81
CA LEU A 38 -8.06 8.06 -12.26
C LEU A 38 -8.56 9.48 -12.55
N LYS A 39 -7.69 10.50 -12.43
CA LYS A 39 -8.01 11.87 -12.82
C LYS A 39 -8.28 11.99 -14.32
N SER A 40 -7.45 11.38 -15.16
CA SER A 40 -7.64 11.36 -16.61
C SER A 40 -8.97 10.70 -17.02
N ILE A 41 -9.30 9.54 -16.46
CA ILE A 41 -10.57 8.84 -16.69
C ILE A 41 -11.77 9.73 -16.34
N LYS A 42 -11.71 10.44 -15.20
CA LYS A 42 -12.77 11.39 -14.79
C LYS A 42 -12.92 12.53 -15.79
N SER A 43 -11.81 13.08 -16.29
CA SER A 43 -11.84 14.15 -17.30
C SER A 43 -12.38 13.64 -18.64
N TRP A 44 -11.94 12.47 -19.10
CA TRP A 44 -12.39 11.90 -20.37
C TRP A 44 -13.87 11.54 -20.34
N ARG A 45 -14.40 11.07 -19.20
CA ARG A 45 -15.85 10.90 -19.03
C ARG A 45 -16.61 12.20 -19.30
N LYS A 46 -16.17 13.32 -18.72
CA LYS A 46 -16.82 14.64 -18.93
C LYS A 46 -16.75 15.05 -20.40
N ILE A 47 -15.59 14.93 -21.04
CA ILE A 47 -15.40 15.28 -22.45
C ILE A 47 -16.28 14.41 -23.35
N SER A 48 -16.31 13.09 -23.12
CA SER A 48 -17.14 12.16 -23.89
C SER A 48 -18.63 12.49 -23.78
N SER A 49 -19.09 12.90 -22.58
CA SER A 49 -20.47 13.35 -22.37
C SER A 49 -20.79 14.62 -23.15
N LEU A 50 -19.87 15.59 -23.20
CA LEU A 50 -20.06 16.83 -23.97
C LEU A 50 -20.11 16.56 -25.48
N ILE A 51 -19.20 15.73 -26.00
CA ILE A 51 -19.19 15.34 -27.42
C ILE A 51 -20.49 14.64 -27.80
N PHE A 52 -20.98 13.72 -26.95
CA PHE A 52 -22.23 13.00 -27.19
C PHE A 52 -23.44 13.95 -27.25
N VAL A 53 -23.53 14.90 -26.30
CA VAL A 53 -24.60 15.92 -26.29
C VAL A 53 -24.53 16.81 -27.53
N ALA A 54 -23.33 17.29 -27.90
CA ALA A 54 -23.14 18.13 -29.08
C ALA A 54 -23.51 17.40 -30.38
N ALA A 55 -23.09 16.14 -30.54
CA ALA A 55 -23.45 15.31 -31.69
C ALA A 55 -24.96 15.07 -31.77
N PHE A 56 -25.61 14.81 -30.64
CA PHE A 56 -27.06 14.64 -30.59
C PHE A 56 -27.80 15.90 -31.05
N VAL A 57 -27.41 17.08 -30.56
CA VAL A 57 -28.00 18.36 -30.99
C VAL A 57 -27.80 18.59 -32.49
N ALA A 58 -26.62 18.29 -33.03
CA ALA A 58 -26.35 18.41 -34.46
C ALA A 58 -27.24 17.49 -35.32
N VAL A 59 -27.42 16.23 -34.92
CA VAL A 59 -28.31 15.28 -35.62
C VAL A 59 -29.76 15.77 -35.61
N VAL A 60 -30.24 16.31 -34.48
CA VAL A 60 -31.60 16.87 -34.37
C VAL A 60 -31.78 18.07 -35.31
N LEU A 61 -30.83 19.01 -35.32
CA LEU A 61 -30.87 20.18 -36.21
C LEU A 61 -30.83 19.78 -37.69
N CYS A 62 -29.94 18.85 -38.07
CA CYS A 62 -29.88 18.33 -39.43
C CYS A 62 -31.18 17.64 -39.87
N SER A 63 -31.85 16.93 -38.95
CA SER A 63 -33.12 16.25 -39.23
C SER A 63 -34.26 17.24 -39.49
N ILE A 64 -34.32 18.36 -38.78
CA ILE A 64 -35.33 19.42 -38.99
C ILE A 64 -35.17 20.05 -40.38
N ILE A 65 -33.94 20.39 -40.78
CA ILE A 65 -33.67 21.02 -42.07
C ILE A 65 -34.05 20.08 -43.21
N ALA A 66 -33.69 18.79 -43.14
CA ALA A 66 -34.04 17.81 -44.17
C ALA A 66 -35.56 17.65 -44.36
N ALA A 67 -36.34 17.67 -43.26
CA ALA A 67 -37.80 17.61 -43.31
C ALA A 67 -38.43 18.85 -43.95
N SER A 68 -37.86 20.05 -43.75
CA SER A 68 -38.38 21.28 -44.37
C SER A 68 -38.13 21.38 -45.87
N VAL A 69 -37.10 20.71 -46.40
CA VAL A 69 -36.73 20.74 -47.83
C VAL A 69 -37.47 19.66 -48.64
N SER A 70 -38.06 18.67 -47.98
CA SER A 70 -38.74 17.51 -48.60
C SER A 70 -40.23 17.48 -48.28
N ALA A 71 -41.00 18.45 -48.78
CA ALA A 71 -42.47 18.38 -48.78
C ALA A 71 -43.00 17.58 -50.00
N PRO A 72 -42.92 16.24 -49.98
CA PRO A 72 -44.06 15.42 -50.41
C PRO A 72 -44.70 14.62 -49.23
N PRO A 73 -46.04 14.54 -49.14
CA PRO A 73 -46.78 13.99 -47.98
C PRO A 73 -46.41 12.56 -47.54
N LEU A 74 -45.81 11.75 -48.41
CA LEU A 74 -45.52 10.33 -48.17
C LEU A 74 -44.28 10.06 -47.31
N LEU A 75 -43.40 11.05 -47.09
CA LEU A 75 -42.15 10.89 -46.31
C LEU A 75 -42.29 11.16 -44.81
N THR A 76 -43.45 11.65 -44.36
CA THR A 76 -43.76 11.90 -42.95
C THR A 76 -43.61 10.65 -42.08
N ALA A 77 -43.89 9.46 -42.63
CA ALA A 77 -43.78 8.18 -41.93
C ALA A 77 -42.32 7.70 -41.67
N LEU A 78 -41.36 8.13 -42.48
CA LEU A 78 -39.94 7.74 -42.30
C LEU A 78 -39.21 8.65 -41.32
N ALA A 79 -39.57 9.95 -41.28
CA ALA A 79 -39.03 10.89 -40.30
C ALA A 79 -39.40 10.52 -38.86
N THR A 80 -40.59 9.93 -38.64
CA THR A 80 -41.00 9.41 -37.32
C THR A 80 -40.19 8.19 -36.87
N ALA A 81 -39.62 7.40 -37.80
CA ALA A 81 -38.84 6.19 -37.47
C ALA A 81 -37.39 6.50 -37.08
N ALA A 82 -36.79 7.58 -37.59
CA ALA A 82 -35.41 7.96 -37.26
C ALA A 82 -35.22 8.44 -35.80
N VAL A 83 -36.31 8.92 -35.16
CA VAL A 83 -36.34 9.29 -33.73
C VAL A 83 -36.30 8.04 -32.82
N ALA A 84 -36.48 6.83 -33.37
CA ALA A 84 -36.56 5.60 -32.61
C ALA A 84 -35.19 5.01 -32.20
N VAL A 85 -34.06 5.58 -32.63
CA VAL A 85 -32.74 5.15 -32.11
C VAL A 85 -32.68 5.58 -30.65
N PRO A 86 -32.58 4.66 -29.68
CA PRO A 86 -32.62 5.02 -28.27
C PRO A 86 -31.28 5.66 -27.89
N VAL A 87 -31.14 6.97 -28.12
CA VAL A 87 -29.95 7.77 -27.74
C VAL A 87 -29.63 7.61 -26.25
N GLY A 88 -30.63 7.32 -25.42
CA GLY A 88 -30.43 6.98 -24.01
C GLY A 88 -29.59 5.71 -23.77
N SER A 89 -29.48 4.77 -24.72
CA SER A 89 -28.73 3.53 -24.55
C SER A 89 -27.22 3.73 -24.75
N VAL A 90 -26.82 4.52 -25.75
CA VAL A 90 -25.40 4.75 -26.09
C VAL A 90 -24.71 5.60 -25.02
N GLY A 91 -25.36 6.66 -24.54
CA GLY A 91 -24.81 7.49 -23.46
C GLY A 91 -24.63 6.71 -22.14
N LYS A 92 -25.59 5.85 -21.79
CA LYS A 92 -25.49 4.96 -20.63
C LYS A 92 -24.38 3.91 -20.79
N TRP A 93 -24.18 3.38 -21.99
CA TRP A 93 -23.09 2.46 -22.27
C TRP A 93 -21.72 3.13 -22.07
N ILE A 94 -21.50 4.32 -22.64
CA ILE A 94 -20.25 5.08 -22.47
C ILE A 94 -19.99 5.40 -20.99
N ASP A 95 -21.00 5.90 -20.27
CA ASP A 95 -20.87 6.18 -18.84
C ASP A 95 -20.53 4.91 -18.03
N SER A 96 -21.20 3.79 -18.33
CA SER A 96 -20.92 2.49 -17.71
C SER A 96 -19.48 2.02 -17.96
N LEU A 97 -18.96 2.17 -19.19
CA LEU A 97 -17.57 1.86 -19.51
C LEU A 97 -16.60 2.68 -18.64
N PHE A 98 -16.77 4.01 -18.61
CA PHE A 98 -15.90 4.85 -17.78
C PHE A 98 -16.06 4.57 -16.29
N LYS A 99 -17.25 4.19 -15.81
CA LYS A 99 -17.46 3.77 -14.42
C LYS A 99 -16.72 2.47 -14.12
N GLY A 100 -16.76 1.49 -15.03
CA GLY A 100 -15.95 0.28 -14.97
C GLY A 100 -14.47 0.59 -14.79
N TYR A 101 -13.87 1.37 -15.71
CA TYR A 101 -12.46 1.78 -15.60
C TYR A 101 -12.13 2.57 -14.34
N GLN A 102 -13.05 3.43 -13.88
CA GLN A 102 -12.85 4.19 -12.65
C GLN A 102 -12.85 3.27 -11.43
N ASN A 103 -13.77 2.30 -11.39
CA ASN A 103 -13.84 1.33 -10.32
C ASN A 103 -12.60 0.44 -10.33
N ALA A 104 -12.19 -0.07 -11.51
CA ALA A 104 -10.92 -0.77 -11.81
C ALA A 104 -9.74 -0.09 -11.11
N THR A 105 -9.54 1.18 -11.49
CA THR A 105 -8.41 1.98 -11.01
C THR A 105 -8.47 2.26 -9.50
N LYS A 106 -9.66 2.58 -8.96
CA LYS A 106 -9.84 2.78 -7.50
C LYS A 106 -9.54 1.52 -6.69
N GLY A 107 -9.86 0.37 -7.27
CA GLY A 107 -9.51 -0.94 -6.76
C GLY A 107 -8.03 -1.16 -6.56
N GLU A 108 -7.30 -1.02 -7.66
CA GLU A 108 -5.84 -1.13 -7.67
C GLU A 108 -5.20 -0.14 -6.68
N ILE A 109 -5.69 1.12 -6.64
CA ILE A 109 -5.24 2.11 -5.65
C ILE A 109 -5.48 1.60 -4.22
N GLY A 110 -6.65 1.01 -3.96
CA GLY A 110 -6.99 0.44 -2.66
C GLY A 110 -6.06 -0.72 -2.26
N VAL A 111 -5.78 -1.65 -3.17
CA VAL A 111 -4.83 -2.76 -2.95
C VAL A 111 -3.45 -2.22 -2.63
N ILE A 112 -2.93 -1.30 -3.44
CA ILE A 112 -1.61 -0.69 -3.23
C ILE A 112 -1.55 0.04 -1.89
N SER A 113 -2.59 0.81 -1.53
CA SER A 113 -2.60 1.51 -0.25
C SER A 113 -2.61 0.57 0.96
N THR A 114 -3.28 -0.57 0.88
CA THR A 114 -3.18 -1.61 1.93
C THR A 114 -1.77 -2.20 2.00
N MET A 115 -1.14 -2.48 0.85
CA MET A 115 0.23 -2.98 0.81
C MET A 115 1.23 -1.98 1.41
N GLN A 116 1.05 -0.67 1.17
CA GLN A 116 1.89 0.38 1.74
C GLN A 116 1.84 0.40 3.27
N VAL A 117 0.64 0.31 3.86
CA VAL A 117 0.47 0.26 5.32
C VAL A 117 1.21 -0.94 5.91
N GLY A 118 0.99 -2.15 5.35
CA GLY A 118 1.67 -3.35 5.83
C GLY A 118 3.20 -3.30 5.67
N THR A 119 3.69 -2.69 4.59
CA THR A 119 5.13 -2.51 4.36
C THR A 119 5.74 -1.52 5.35
N PHE A 120 5.03 -0.43 5.65
CA PHE A 120 5.45 0.56 6.63
C PHE A 120 5.52 -0.03 8.04
N MET A 121 4.53 -0.83 8.44
CA MET A 121 4.56 -1.55 9.72
C MET A 121 5.79 -2.47 9.81
N ALA A 122 6.05 -3.28 8.79
CA ALA A 122 7.21 -4.17 8.76
C ALA A 122 8.55 -3.40 8.90
N ILE A 123 8.67 -2.21 8.31
CA ILE A 123 9.87 -1.36 8.48
C ILE A 123 10.00 -0.89 9.93
N SER A 124 8.91 -0.43 10.55
CA SER A 124 8.88 0.02 11.95
C SER A 124 9.24 -1.09 12.93
N ASP A 125 8.77 -2.31 12.68
CA ASP A 125 9.08 -3.47 13.50
C ASP A 125 10.56 -3.86 13.37
N LEU A 126 11.12 -3.82 12.14
CA LEU A 126 12.54 -4.08 11.90
C LEU A 126 13.44 -3.06 12.60
N ASP A 127 13.04 -1.78 12.63
CA ASP A 127 13.76 -0.73 13.38
C ASP A 127 13.72 -0.99 14.89
N SER A 128 12.59 -1.46 15.41
CA SER A 128 12.44 -1.82 16.82
C SER A 128 13.30 -3.03 17.20
N ILE A 129 13.30 -4.07 16.34
CA ILE A 129 14.17 -5.25 16.48
C ILE A 129 15.65 -4.85 16.47
N LYS A 130 16.04 -3.96 15.56
CA LYS A 130 17.42 -3.45 15.48
C LYS A 130 17.85 -2.78 16.79
N ALA A 131 17.05 -1.84 17.28
CA ALA A 131 17.33 -1.10 18.51
C ALA A 131 17.45 -2.02 19.73
N LEU A 132 16.54 -3.00 19.86
CA LEU A 132 16.61 -3.98 20.95
C LEU A 132 17.85 -4.86 20.86
N THR A 133 18.24 -5.26 19.65
CA THR A 133 19.42 -6.07 19.42
C THR A 133 20.71 -5.31 19.72
N GLU A 134 20.83 -4.04 19.29
CA GLU A 134 21.96 -3.16 19.62
C GLU A 134 22.07 -2.95 21.14
N ASN A 135 20.94 -2.74 21.84
CA ASN A 135 20.92 -2.62 23.29
C ASN A 135 21.38 -3.91 23.99
N LEU A 136 20.95 -5.08 23.52
CA LEU A 136 21.40 -6.37 24.05
C LEU A 136 22.91 -6.55 23.88
N GLU A 137 23.47 -6.17 22.73
CA GLU A 137 24.91 -6.25 22.49
C GLU A 137 25.73 -5.36 23.44
N ILE A 138 25.26 -4.13 23.70
CA ILE A 138 25.85 -3.23 24.68
C ILE A 138 25.81 -3.85 26.09
N GLN A 139 24.67 -4.43 26.47
CA GLN A 139 24.52 -5.06 27.78
C GLN A 139 25.48 -6.24 27.96
N ILE A 140 25.60 -7.13 26.96
CA ILE A 140 26.52 -8.27 26.98
C ILE A 140 27.97 -7.79 27.11
N ARG A 141 28.41 -6.82 26.29
CA ARG A 141 29.76 -6.25 26.39
C ARG A 141 30.03 -5.69 27.79
N SER A 142 29.06 -4.97 28.37
CA SER A 142 29.21 -4.38 29.71
C SER A 142 29.26 -5.41 30.85
N MET A 143 28.72 -6.62 30.66
CA MET A 143 28.87 -7.71 31.62
C MET A 143 30.22 -8.40 31.51
N LEU A 144 30.71 -8.58 30.27
CA LEU A 144 32.02 -9.19 30.01
C LEU A 144 33.15 -8.30 30.55
N ASP A 145 33.05 -7.00 30.40
CA ASP A 145 34.03 -6.02 30.90
C ASP A 145 34.19 -6.09 32.44
N TYR A 146 33.15 -6.51 33.16
CA TYR A 146 33.18 -6.65 34.62
C TYR A 146 33.98 -7.88 35.08
N THR A 147 34.08 -8.92 34.25
CA THR A 147 34.79 -10.16 34.61
C THR A 147 36.32 -9.99 34.68
N ASP A 148 36.86 -8.91 34.11
CA ASP A 148 38.30 -8.57 34.17
C ASP A 148 38.70 -7.87 35.49
N PHE A 149 37.72 -7.37 36.27
CA PHE A 149 37.95 -6.63 37.53
C PHE A 149 38.03 -7.52 38.79
N VAL A 150 37.81 -8.84 38.66
CA VAL A 150 37.57 -9.78 39.77
C VAL A 150 38.84 -10.21 40.55
N LEU A 151 40.03 -9.72 40.20
CA LEU A 151 41.28 -10.21 40.79
C LEU A 151 41.78 -9.49 42.06
N ARG A 152 41.03 -8.57 42.69
CA ARG A 152 41.62 -7.65 43.70
C ARG A 152 41.09 -7.66 45.15
N ASP A 153 39.82 -8.01 45.46
CA ASP A 153 39.33 -8.10 46.86
C ASP A 153 37.91 -8.71 46.98
N ASN A 154 37.54 -9.30 48.14
CA ASN A 154 36.23 -9.95 48.37
C ASN A 154 35.03 -8.99 48.32
N GLU A 155 35.18 -7.75 48.81
CA GLU A 155 34.12 -6.74 48.76
C GLU A 155 33.91 -6.20 47.34
N ALA A 156 34.99 -6.09 46.56
CA ALA A 156 34.92 -5.77 45.14
C ALA A 156 34.22 -6.88 44.33
N VAL A 157 34.42 -8.14 44.72
CA VAL A 157 33.70 -9.28 44.15
C VAL A 157 32.20 -9.23 44.47
N ARG A 158 31.81 -8.87 45.71
CA ARG A 158 30.40 -8.74 46.11
C ARG A 158 29.68 -7.64 45.34
N LEU A 159 30.26 -6.43 45.30
CA LEU A 159 29.72 -5.30 44.53
C LEU A 159 29.62 -5.64 43.04
N GLY A 160 30.61 -6.40 42.53
CA GLY A 160 30.57 -6.89 41.16
C GLY A 160 29.48 -7.88 40.86
N MET A 161 29.24 -8.81 41.77
CA MET A 161 28.15 -9.78 41.64
C MET A 161 26.78 -9.09 41.69
N GLU A 162 26.60 -8.06 42.53
CA GLU A 162 25.37 -7.26 42.58
C GLU A 162 25.14 -6.50 41.27
N GLU A 163 26.19 -5.91 40.69
CA GLU A 163 26.12 -5.21 39.41
C GLU A 163 25.83 -6.17 38.24
N ILE A 164 26.46 -7.35 38.22
CA ILE A 164 26.17 -8.41 37.24
C ILE A 164 24.71 -8.86 37.37
N LYS A 165 24.20 -9.06 38.59
CA LYS A 165 22.80 -9.44 38.82
C LYS A 165 21.84 -8.37 38.32
N ARG A 166 22.14 -7.10 38.56
CA ARG A 166 21.35 -5.96 38.06
C ARG A 166 21.32 -5.92 36.54
N LYS A 167 22.49 -6.02 35.89
CA LYS A 167 22.61 -6.06 34.43
C LYS A 167 21.89 -7.27 33.85
N MET A 168 21.96 -8.45 34.50
CA MET A 168 21.29 -9.68 34.05
C MET A 168 19.77 -9.53 34.08
N GLY A 169 19.23 -8.82 35.07
CA GLY A 169 17.82 -8.43 35.10
C GLY A 169 17.44 -7.57 33.89
N ALA A 170 18.23 -6.53 33.57
CA ALA A 170 17.99 -5.69 32.39
C ALA A 170 18.09 -6.47 31.07
N PHE A 171 19.03 -7.42 31.00
CA PHE A 171 19.21 -8.30 29.85
C PHE A 171 18.02 -9.22 29.64
N THR A 172 17.55 -9.87 30.71
CA THR A 172 16.37 -10.75 30.66
C THR A 172 15.15 -10.00 30.13
N ASN A 173 14.90 -8.78 30.64
CA ASN A 173 13.81 -7.94 30.17
C ASN A 173 13.97 -7.54 28.69
N SER A 174 15.19 -7.23 28.26
CA SER A 174 15.46 -6.86 26.86
C SER A 174 15.28 -8.05 25.91
N VAL A 175 15.62 -9.26 26.33
CA VAL A 175 15.38 -10.50 25.57
C VAL A 175 13.89 -10.79 25.45
N GLU A 176 13.12 -10.61 26.52
CA GLU A 176 11.66 -10.74 26.49
C GLU A 176 11.03 -9.76 25.50
N GLN A 177 11.40 -8.48 25.57
CA GLN A 177 10.95 -7.46 24.61
C GLN A 177 11.32 -7.79 23.17
N LEU A 178 12.53 -8.31 22.92
CA LEU A 178 12.94 -8.74 21.57
C LEU A 178 12.08 -9.89 21.06
N GLY A 179 11.76 -10.86 21.93
CA GLY A 179 10.84 -11.96 21.63
C GLY A 179 9.45 -11.43 21.24
N GLU A 180 8.90 -10.52 22.04
CA GLU A 180 7.61 -9.87 21.78
C GLU A 180 7.59 -9.12 20.44
N GLN A 181 8.62 -8.31 20.15
CA GLN A 181 8.73 -7.57 18.89
C GLN A 181 8.88 -8.48 17.68
N ASN A 182 9.67 -9.56 17.79
CA ASN A 182 9.81 -10.54 16.71
C ASN A 182 8.48 -11.28 16.43
N ASP A 183 7.74 -11.65 17.48
CA ASP A 183 6.43 -12.26 17.32
C ASP A 183 5.42 -11.27 16.73
N GLN A 184 5.48 -10.00 17.13
CA GLN A 184 4.65 -8.94 16.56
C GLN A 184 4.93 -8.77 15.06
N TYR A 185 6.19 -8.63 14.66
CA TYR A 185 6.62 -8.57 13.27
C TYR A 185 6.07 -9.73 12.44
N ARG A 186 6.19 -10.96 12.95
CA ARG A 186 5.69 -12.17 12.26
C ARG A 186 4.17 -12.17 12.11
N ARG A 187 3.44 -11.70 13.12
CA ARG A 187 1.98 -11.55 13.08
C ARG A 187 1.57 -10.47 12.08
N ASP A 188 2.20 -9.30 12.12
CA ASP A 188 1.86 -8.16 11.30
C ASP A 188 2.11 -8.43 9.81
N ILE A 189 3.22 -9.07 9.45
CA ILE A 189 3.45 -9.51 8.07
C ILE A 189 2.37 -10.50 7.61
N ARG A 190 2.01 -11.48 8.45
CA ARG A 190 0.99 -12.48 8.09
C ARG A 190 -0.38 -11.84 7.92
N MET A 191 -0.74 -10.92 8.82
CA MET A 191 -1.99 -10.19 8.77
C MET A 191 -2.03 -9.27 7.54
N ALA A 192 -0.98 -8.47 7.31
CA ALA A 192 -0.85 -7.61 6.14
C ALA A 192 -1.03 -8.40 4.84
N ARG A 193 -0.34 -9.54 4.69
CA ARG A 193 -0.52 -10.45 3.55
C ARG A 193 -1.97 -10.90 3.40
N THR A 194 -2.62 -11.30 4.50
CA THR A 194 -4.02 -11.76 4.49
C THR A 194 -4.98 -10.65 4.05
N VAL A 195 -4.81 -9.45 4.59
CA VAL A 195 -5.65 -8.29 4.24
C VAL A 195 -5.46 -7.90 2.78
N VAL A 196 -4.21 -7.88 2.29
CA VAL A 196 -3.90 -7.63 0.87
C VAL A 196 -4.53 -8.69 -0.02
N LEU A 197 -4.36 -9.98 0.29
CA LEU A 197 -4.95 -11.07 -0.48
C LEU A 197 -6.48 -10.98 -0.52
N ARG A 198 -7.12 -10.72 0.62
CA ARG A 198 -8.56 -10.49 0.69
C ARG A 198 -8.98 -9.31 -0.17
N LYS A 199 -8.20 -8.22 -0.17
CA LYS A 199 -8.49 -7.05 -0.99
C LYS A 199 -8.38 -7.35 -2.49
N ILE A 200 -7.43 -8.20 -2.89
CA ILE A 200 -7.27 -8.66 -4.29
C ILE A 200 -8.42 -9.58 -4.69
N ILE A 201 -8.79 -10.56 -3.86
CA ILE A 201 -9.85 -11.54 -4.17
C ILE A 201 -11.23 -10.87 -4.23
N ASN A 202 -11.51 -9.96 -3.31
CA ASN A 202 -12.79 -9.25 -3.27
C ASN A 202 -12.84 -8.10 -4.30
N TYR A 203 -11.83 -7.99 -5.16
CA TYR A 203 -11.78 -7.00 -6.19
C TYR A 203 -12.51 -7.50 -7.45
N PRO A 204 -13.58 -6.83 -7.91
CA PRO A 204 -14.28 -7.27 -9.11
C PRO A 204 -13.37 -7.08 -10.34
N SER A 205 -13.05 -8.19 -11.01
CA SER A 205 -12.53 -8.26 -12.37
C SER A 205 -13.56 -7.76 -13.39
#